data_AF-A0A835SQK9-F1
#
_entry.id   AF-A0A835SQK9-F1
#
_cell.length_a   1.000
_cell.length_b   1.000
_cell.length_c   1.000
_cell.angle_alpha   90.00
_cell.angle_beta   90.00
_cell.angle_gamma   90.00
#
_symmetry.space_group_name_H-M   'P 1'
#
loop_
_entity.id
_entity.type
_entity.pdbx_description
1 polymer ?
#
loop_
_entity_poly.entity_id
_entity_poly.type
_entity_poly.pdbx_seq_one_letter_code
_entity_poly.pdbx_strand_id
1 'polypeptide(L)'
;MRGCATAAPGARSGTAATTAAAAPALASRRGLLLSLLAPAAAGVLAGGVVSAAAPPPSLAAVVDLSTLQEEAYLAYAERRFQDAVNLLTQCIGAQPEEARWREMRGEALVDGKNFAAAISDFDTALDLTPGADLVVRARLLSGRALAREGLGEWGAALDDYQSAMEFAGAAGESADPYVLNSIGNCLNSLGRWSEAREAYLASSEVFQGARGFRARNGATTPRLDGAIFAASNAALMRAQMGDEAGALTEMVRISRRAPGSADMRAASAALYWAAGRRQEAEEAWEYACDRITVGCVKYTDLDWLGRIRRWPPAMVGRMADFLQLKGLQ
;
A
#
# COMPACT_ATOMS: atom_id res chain seq x y z
N MET A 1 -11.12 -9.73 26.27
CA MET A 1 -12.43 -10.43 26.25
C MET A 1 -13.05 -10.20 24.88
N ARG A 2 -13.41 -11.30 24.16
CA ARG A 2 -14.43 -11.51 23.09
C ARG A 2 -14.76 -10.35 22.12
N GLY A 3 -14.83 -10.45 20.79
CA GLY A 3 -14.88 -11.51 19.75
C GLY A 3 -15.38 -10.81 18.44
N CYS A 4 -14.81 -11.00 17.25
CA CYS A 4 -14.96 -12.06 16.24
C CYS A 4 -16.39 -12.29 15.67
N ALA A 5 -16.58 -12.07 14.35
CA ALA A 5 -17.36 -12.87 13.36
C ALA A 5 -17.44 -12.09 12.01
N THR A 6 -16.73 -12.41 10.92
CA THR A 6 -16.97 -13.43 9.85
C THR A 6 -18.41 -13.58 9.34
N ALA A 7 -18.65 -13.36 8.04
CA ALA A 7 -19.16 -14.38 7.10
C ALA A 7 -19.35 -13.83 5.66
N ALA A 8 -18.82 -14.56 4.68
CA ALA A 8 -19.39 -14.73 3.35
C ALA A 8 -20.07 -16.12 3.28
N PRO A 9 -20.85 -16.41 2.23
CA PRO A 9 -20.50 -17.59 1.44
C PRO A 9 -20.71 -17.41 -0.08
N GLY A 10 -19.89 -18.13 -0.86
CA GLY A 10 -20.02 -18.26 -2.31
C GLY A 10 -20.89 -19.45 -2.75
N ALA A 11 -21.22 -19.47 -4.04
CA ALA A 11 -21.69 -20.64 -4.77
C ALA A 11 -21.13 -20.64 -6.22
N ARG A 12 -21.00 -21.84 -6.78
CA ARG A 12 -20.09 -22.26 -7.86
C ARG A 12 -20.64 -22.09 -9.30
N SER A 13 -19.66 -22.03 -10.21
CA SER A 13 -19.57 -22.35 -11.66
C SER A 13 -20.76 -22.94 -12.44
N GLY A 14 -20.95 -22.42 -13.66
CA GLY A 14 -21.58 -23.10 -14.80
C GLY A 14 -21.39 -22.31 -16.10
N THR A 15 -20.77 -22.92 -17.11
CA THR A 15 -20.51 -22.41 -18.47
C THR A 15 -21.77 -22.39 -19.34
N ALA A 16 -22.03 -21.32 -20.09
CA ALA A 16 -22.57 -21.35 -21.47
C ALA A 16 -22.61 -19.92 -22.08
N ALA A 17 -22.38 -19.85 -23.39
CA ALA A 17 -22.14 -18.65 -24.19
C ALA A 17 -23.42 -17.90 -24.63
N THR A 18 -23.20 -16.70 -25.21
CA THR A 18 -24.07 -15.91 -26.12
C THR A 18 -25.33 -15.30 -25.49
N THR A 19 -25.51 -13.96 -25.45
CA THR A 19 -25.72 -13.07 -26.61
C THR A 19 -25.67 -11.59 -26.16
N ALA A 20 -25.30 -10.71 -27.08
CA ALA A 20 -25.31 -9.26 -26.93
C ALA A 20 -26.73 -8.67 -26.87
N ALA A 21 -26.94 -7.63 -26.04
CA ALA A 21 -27.94 -6.59 -26.30
C ALA A 21 -27.73 -5.33 -25.41
N ALA A 22 -27.36 -4.24 -26.07
CA ALA A 22 -27.75 -2.84 -25.89
C ALA A 22 -28.12 -2.30 -24.48
N ALA A 23 -27.34 -1.32 -24.04
CA ALA A 23 -27.76 -0.28 -23.10
C ALA A 23 -28.80 0.68 -23.71
N PRO A 24 -29.64 1.31 -22.89
CA PRO A 24 -30.19 2.62 -23.22
C PRO A 24 -29.70 3.71 -22.25
N ALA A 25 -29.45 4.86 -22.85
CA ALA A 25 -29.11 6.12 -22.22
C ALA A 25 -30.34 6.93 -21.81
N LEU A 26 -30.09 7.98 -21.01
CA LEU A 26 -30.86 9.22 -20.82
C LEU A 26 -32.20 9.13 -20.05
N ALA A 27 -32.35 9.94 -18.99
CA ALA A 27 -32.85 11.31 -19.13
C ALA A 27 -33.14 11.98 -17.79
N SER A 28 -32.75 13.25 -17.71
CA SER A 28 -33.12 14.23 -16.67
C SER A 28 -34.64 14.49 -16.67
N ARG A 29 -35.21 14.86 -15.52
CA ARG A 29 -36.46 15.62 -15.48
C ARG A 29 -36.37 16.81 -14.52
N ARG A 30 -36.16 17.98 -15.13
CA ARG A 30 -36.62 19.29 -14.63
C ARG A 30 -38.14 19.43 -14.83
N GLY A 31 -38.79 19.99 -13.82
CA GLY A 31 -39.85 20.99 -13.97
C GLY A 31 -41.29 20.49 -14.04
N LEU A 32 -42.12 20.95 -13.10
CA LEU A 32 -43.41 21.53 -13.42
C LEU A 32 -43.85 22.56 -12.37
N LEU A 33 -44.03 23.78 -12.86
CA LEU A 33 -44.70 24.92 -12.25
C LEU A 33 -46.21 24.66 -12.20
N LEU A 34 -46.89 25.11 -11.14
CA LEU A 34 -48.25 25.62 -11.27
C LEU A 34 -48.46 26.81 -10.34
N SER A 35 -48.64 27.96 -10.99
CA SER A 35 -49.09 29.24 -10.48
C SER A 35 -50.60 29.23 -10.22
N LEU A 36 -51.05 29.82 -9.10
CA LEU A 36 -52.39 30.40 -8.98
C LEU A 36 -52.31 31.73 -8.22
N LEU A 37 -52.94 32.74 -8.82
CA LEU A 37 -53.01 34.14 -8.40
C LEU A 37 -54.04 34.38 -7.28
N ALA A 38 -53.85 35.51 -6.60
CA ALA A 38 -54.45 36.05 -5.38
C ALA A 38 -55.98 36.29 -5.38
N PRO A 39 -56.57 36.78 -4.27
CA PRO A 39 -56.59 38.23 -4.06
C PRO A 39 -56.28 38.71 -2.63
N ALA A 40 -55.86 39.97 -2.56
CA ALA A 40 -55.61 40.74 -1.34
C ALA A 40 -56.91 41.16 -0.64
N ALA A 41 -56.92 41.13 0.69
CA ALA A 41 -57.87 41.87 1.52
C ALA A 41 -57.10 42.58 2.64
N ALA A 42 -57.23 43.90 2.69
CA ALA A 42 -56.73 44.76 3.75
C ALA A 42 -57.72 44.76 4.92
N GLY A 43 -57.22 44.69 6.15
CA GLY A 43 -58.05 44.76 7.36
C GLY A 43 -57.26 44.83 8.66
N VAL A 44 -57.07 46.05 9.15
CA VAL A 44 -57.10 46.55 10.54
C VAL A 44 -56.27 45.84 11.64
N LEU A 45 -55.50 46.70 12.33
CA LEU A 45 -54.68 46.47 13.53
C LEU A 45 -55.46 45.90 14.72
N ALA A 46 -54.96 44.82 15.31
CA ALA A 46 -55.16 44.49 16.72
C ALA A 46 -53.90 43.83 17.27
N GLY A 47 -53.33 44.44 18.30
CA GLY A 47 -52.12 43.97 18.97
C GLY A 47 -52.30 42.59 19.58
N GLY A 48 -51.42 41.67 19.17
CA GLY A 48 -51.21 40.39 19.82
C GLY A 48 -49.73 40.07 19.72
N VAL A 49 -49.08 39.94 20.87
CA VAL A 49 -47.72 39.39 20.96
C VAL A 49 -47.76 37.93 20.52
N VAL A 50 -47.62 37.68 19.23
CA VAL A 50 -47.33 36.34 18.73
C VAL A 50 -45.85 36.10 19.03
N SER A 51 -45.59 35.34 20.09
CA SER A 51 -44.31 34.68 20.27
C SER A 51 -44.12 33.77 19.06
N ALA A 52 -43.36 34.24 18.07
CA ALA A 52 -42.87 33.39 17.00
C ALA A 52 -41.92 32.39 17.64
N ALA A 53 -42.46 31.21 17.97
CA ALA A 53 -41.65 30.05 18.30
C ALA A 53 -40.67 29.88 17.14
N ALA A 54 -39.38 29.99 17.44
CA ALA A 54 -38.33 29.68 16.49
C ALA A 54 -38.67 28.31 15.85
N PRO A 55 -38.49 28.15 14.52
CA PRO A 55 -38.61 26.83 13.93
C PRO A 55 -37.76 25.87 14.76
N PRO A 56 -38.25 24.65 15.06
CA PRO A 56 -37.41 23.68 15.76
C PRO A 56 -36.09 23.61 14.99
N PRO A 57 -34.93 23.49 15.67
CA PRO A 57 -33.68 23.30 14.98
C PRO A 57 -33.94 22.18 13.99
N SER A 58 -33.77 22.47 12.69
CA SER A 58 -33.81 21.44 11.67
C SER A 58 -32.95 20.31 12.22
N LEU A 59 -33.43 19.07 12.19
CA LEU A 59 -32.63 17.89 12.44
C LEU A 59 -31.47 17.93 11.43
N ALA A 60 -30.44 18.71 11.73
CA ALA A 60 -29.12 18.55 11.19
C ALA A 60 -28.81 17.12 11.55
N ALA A 61 -28.76 16.26 10.53
CA ALA A 61 -28.49 14.85 10.68
C ALA A 61 -27.31 14.76 11.65
N VAL A 62 -27.56 14.20 12.84
CA VAL A 62 -26.48 13.90 13.78
C VAL A 62 -25.65 12.92 13.00
N VAL A 63 -24.54 13.41 12.45
CA VAL A 63 -23.64 12.60 11.66
C VAL A 63 -23.09 11.57 12.62
N ASP A 64 -23.59 10.35 12.50
CA ASP A 64 -23.19 9.26 13.36
C ASP A 64 -21.74 8.90 13.04
N LEU A 65 -20.86 9.15 14.00
CA LEU A 65 -19.43 8.93 13.86
C LEU A 65 -19.10 7.46 13.56
N SER A 66 -19.92 6.52 14.04
CA SER A 66 -19.73 5.09 13.75
C SER A 66 -20.05 4.78 12.28
N THR A 67 -21.15 5.34 11.74
CA THR A 67 -21.47 5.29 10.31
C THR A 67 -20.35 5.91 9.46
N LEU A 68 -19.84 7.10 9.82
CA LEU A 68 -18.71 7.71 9.09
C LEU A 68 -17.46 6.83 9.06
N GLN A 69 -17.13 6.22 10.21
CA GLN A 69 -15.97 5.33 10.31
C GLN A 69 -16.14 4.11 9.40
N GLU A 70 -17.32 3.49 9.40
CA GLU A 70 -17.60 2.32 8.55
C GLU A 70 -17.54 2.69 7.06
N GLU A 71 -18.15 3.80 6.66
CA GLU A 71 -18.09 4.28 5.27
C GLU A 71 -16.67 4.63 4.85
N ALA A 72 -15.87 5.25 5.73
CA ALA A 72 -14.47 5.56 5.45
C ALA A 72 -13.65 4.29 5.24
N TYR A 73 -13.85 3.28 6.09
CA TYR A 73 -13.20 1.98 5.96
C TYR A 73 -13.57 1.28 4.65
N LEU A 74 -14.85 1.29 4.28
CA LEU A 74 -15.31 0.71 3.01
C LEU A 74 -14.73 1.46 1.80
N ALA A 75 -14.74 2.79 1.83
CA ALA A 75 -14.13 3.60 0.79
C ALA A 75 -12.62 3.29 0.64
N TYR A 76 -11.90 3.14 1.75
CA TYR A 76 -10.50 2.74 1.73
C TYR A 76 -10.31 1.34 1.14
N ALA A 77 -11.10 0.35 1.58
CA ALA A 77 -11.03 -1.03 1.09
C ALA A 77 -11.36 -1.15 -0.42
N GLU A 78 -12.24 -0.29 -0.93
CA GLU A 78 -12.57 -0.16 -2.35
C GLU A 78 -11.57 0.69 -3.14
N ARG A 79 -10.51 1.17 -2.48
CA ARG A 79 -9.47 2.06 -3.04
C ARG A 79 -10.01 3.41 -3.52
N ARG A 80 -11.16 3.84 -2.99
CA ARG A 80 -11.70 5.20 -3.13
C ARG A 80 -11.05 6.12 -2.09
N PHE A 81 -9.73 6.29 -2.21
CA PHE A 81 -8.92 6.96 -1.21
C PHE A 81 -9.37 8.40 -0.94
N GLN A 82 -9.78 9.14 -1.98
CA GLN A 82 -10.27 10.51 -1.79
C GLN A 82 -11.60 10.55 -1.00
N ASP A 83 -12.49 9.58 -1.22
CA ASP A 83 -13.74 9.48 -0.46
C ASP A 83 -13.45 9.14 1.00
N ALA A 84 -12.53 8.20 1.25
CA ALA A 84 -12.06 7.87 2.60
C ALA A 84 -11.46 9.10 3.30
N VAL A 85 -10.63 9.89 2.61
CA VAL A 85 -10.06 11.13 3.14
C VAL A 85 -11.15 12.15 3.50
N ASN A 86 -12.17 12.30 2.67
CA ASN A 86 -13.28 13.22 2.92
C ASN A 86 -14.11 12.79 4.15
N LEU A 87 -14.40 11.50 4.27
CA LEU A 87 -15.13 10.94 5.42
C LEU A 87 -14.32 11.06 6.71
N LEU A 88 -13.03 10.73 6.68
CA LEU A 88 -12.14 10.86 7.83
C LEU A 88 -11.91 12.32 8.24
N THR A 89 -11.98 13.25 7.29
CA THR A 89 -11.97 14.69 7.61
C THR A 89 -13.20 15.09 8.43
N GLN A 90 -14.36 14.49 8.18
CA GLN A 90 -15.55 14.69 9.03
C GLN A 90 -15.36 14.05 10.42
N CYS A 91 -14.75 12.85 10.51
CA CYS A 91 -14.41 12.23 11.80
C CYS A 91 -13.48 13.12 12.63
N ILE A 92 -12.44 13.69 12.00
CA ILE A 92 -11.51 14.64 12.65
C ILE A 92 -12.26 15.89 13.12
N GLY A 93 -13.20 16.42 12.33
CA GLY A 93 -14.03 17.55 12.73
C GLY A 93 -14.90 17.27 13.96
N ALA A 94 -15.40 16.03 14.10
CA ALA A 94 -16.21 15.60 15.24
C ALA A 94 -15.37 15.29 16.50
N GLN A 95 -14.15 14.77 16.32
CA GLN A 95 -13.23 14.42 17.41
C GLN A 95 -11.79 14.90 17.09
N PRO A 96 -11.50 16.19 17.27
CA PRO A 96 -10.22 16.78 16.84
C PRO A 96 -9.01 16.31 17.64
N GLU A 97 -9.19 15.83 18.88
CA GLU A 97 -8.13 15.33 19.76
C GLU A 97 -7.91 13.81 19.65
N GLU A 98 -8.70 13.13 18.80
CA GLU A 98 -8.59 11.69 18.62
C GLU A 98 -7.58 11.35 17.50
N ALA A 99 -6.42 10.82 17.90
CA ALA A 99 -5.30 10.54 17.01
C ALA A 99 -5.64 9.52 15.92
N ARG A 100 -6.52 8.53 16.21
CA ARG A 100 -6.81 7.43 15.28
C ARG A 100 -7.42 7.90 13.95
N TRP A 101 -8.14 9.02 13.94
CA TRP A 101 -8.74 9.53 12.71
C TRP A 101 -7.70 10.12 11.76
N ARG A 102 -6.68 10.76 12.32
CA ARG A 102 -5.52 11.24 11.54
C ARG A 102 -4.65 10.09 11.09
N GLU A 103 -4.45 9.08 11.92
CA GLU A 103 -3.78 7.83 11.52
C GLU A 103 -4.44 7.22 10.28
N MET A 104 -5.74 6.93 10.35
CA MET A 104 -6.49 6.35 9.23
C MET A 104 -6.48 7.25 7.99
N ARG A 105 -6.52 8.58 8.16
CA ARG A 105 -6.48 9.52 7.03
C ARG A 105 -5.08 9.57 6.41
N GLY A 106 -4.04 9.54 7.23
CA GLY A 106 -2.66 9.41 6.82
C GLY A 106 -2.43 8.16 5.98
N GLU A 107 -2.96 7.01 6.39
CA GLU A 107 -2.92 5.76 5.61
C GLU A 107 -3.61 5.91 4.25
N ALA A 108 -4.83 6.47 4.23
CA ALA A 108 -5.55 6.74 2.98
C ALA A 108 -4.79 7.71 2.05
N LEU A 109 -4.13 8.72 2.62
CA LEU A 109 -3.31 9.68 1.90
C LEU A 109 -2.03 9.05 1.33
N VAL A 110 -1.35 8.17 2.07
CA VAL A 110 -0.19 7.41 1.57
C VAL A 110 -0.57 6.59 0.34
N ASP A 111 -1.67 5.84 0.42
CA ASP A 111 -2.13 5.00 -0.69
C ASP A 111 -2.67 5.81 -1.87
N GLY A 112 -3.27 6.97 -1.58
CA GLY A 112 -3.61 8.01 -2.55
C GLY A 112 -2.41 8.77 -3.10
N LYS A 113 -1.18 8.45 -2.65
CA LYS A 113 0.09 9.09 -3.02
C LYS A 113 0.19 10.59 -2.66
N ASN A 114 -0.63 11.05 -1.72
CA ASN A 114 -0.53 12.39 -1.14
C ASN A 114 0.33 12.35 0.13
N PHE A 115 1.62 12.10 -0.07
CA PHE A 115 2.55 11.83 1.02
C PHE A 115 2.78 13.01 1.96
N ALA A 116 2.84 14.25 1.44
CA ALA A 116 3.05 15.43 2.26
C ALA A 116 1.89 15.67 3.24
N ALA A 117 0.64 15.49 2.79
CA ALA A 117 -0.51 15.57 3.67
C ALA A 117 -0.53 14.42 4.68
N ALA A 118 -0.13 13.21 4.27
CA ALA A 118 -0.02 12.07 5.19
C ALA A 118 0.98 12.33 6.33
N ILE A 119 2.16 12.90 6.01
CA ILE A 119 3.17 13.27 7.00
C ILE A 119 2.58 14.25 8.03
N SER A 120 1.85 15.28 7.58
CA SER A 120 1.19 16.23 8.48
C SER A 120 0.18 15.57 9.41
N ASP A 121 -0.55 14.55 8.94
CA ASP A 121 -1.49 13.80 9.75
C ASP A 121 -0.78 12.92 10.78
N PHE A 122 0.28 12.22 10.38
CA PHE A 122 1.09 11.40 11.30
C PHE A 122 1.81 12.24 12.34
N ASP A 123 2.32 13.42 11.98
CA ASP A 123 2.94 14.36 12.92
C ASP A 123 1.95 14.77 14.00
N THR A 124 0.75 15.21 13.59
CA THR A 124 -0.29 15.60 14.55
C THR A 124 -0.77 14.41 15.39
N ALA A 125 -0.90 13.21 14.80
CA ALA A 125 -1.27 12.01 15.53
C ALA A 125 -0.21 11.62 16.58
N LEU A 126 1.08 11.79 16.27
CA LEU A 126 2.19 11.55 17.19
C LEU A 126 2.20 12.53 18.36
N ASP A 127 1.83 13.80 18.12
CA ASP A 127 1.70 14.83 19.15
C ASP A 127 0.54 14.55 20.11
N LEU A 128 -0.58 14.03 19.59
CA LEU A 128 -1.76 13.64 20.38
C LEU A 128 -1.58 12.32 21.14
N THR A 129 -0.66 11.45 20.69
CA THR A 129 -0.44 10.14 21.28
C THR A 129 0.40 10.25 22.56
N PRO A 130 -0.10 9.80 23.73
CA PRO A 130 0.68 9.81 24.96
C PRO A 130 2.02 9.10 24.79
N GLY A 131 3.09 9.68 25.35
CA GLY A 131 4.45 9.12 25.22
C GLY A 131 4.60 7.68 25.72
N ALA A 132 3.73 7.23 26.63
CA ALA A 132 3.71 5.87 27.15
C ALA A 132 3.06 4.84 26.20
N ASP A 133 2.33 5.28 25.17
CA ASP A 133 1.69 4.38 24.20
C ASP A 133 2.67 3.98 23.08
N LEU A 134 3.66 3.18 23.44
CA LEU A 134 4.78 2.82 22.56
C LEU A 134 4.31 2.09 21.29
N VAL A 135 3.25 1.27 21.38
CA VAL A 135 2.73 0.51 20.23
C VAL A 135 2.10 1.45 19.21
N VAL A 136 1.27 2.42 19.65
CA VAL A 136 0.69 3.41 18.73
C VAL A 136 1.77 4.29 18.14
N ARG A 137 2.76 4.74 18.94
CA ARG A 137 3.89 5.53 18.43
C ARG A 137 4.69 4.78 17.36
N ALA A 138 4.98 3.50 17.57
CA ALA A 138 5.66 2.67 16.59
C ALA A 138 4.89 2.57 15.27
N ARG A 139 3.55 2.38 15.34
CA ARG A 139 2.68 2.31 14.17
C ARG A 139 2.63 3.63 13.39
N LEU A 140 2.45 4.75 14.09
CA LEU A 140 2.44 6.08 13.48
C LEU A 140 3.78 6.46 12.83
N LEU A 141 4.90 6.14 13.49
CA LEU A 141 6.23 6.36 12.92
C LEU A 141 6.45 5.51 11.66
N SER A 142 5.99 4.26 11.65
CA SER A 142 6.05 3.42 10.45
C SER A 142 5.22 3.99 9.29
N GLY A 143 4.04 4.56 9.60
CA GLY A 143 3.20 5.26 8.62
C GLY A 143 3.87 6.52 8.06
N ARG A 144 4.44 7.35 8.93
CA ARG A 144 5.20 8.55 8.53
C ARG A 144 6.43 8.20 7.71
N ALA A 145 7.16 7.18 8.11
CA ALA A 145 8.32 6.66 7.37
C ALA A 145 7.93 6.23 5.96
N LEU A 146 6.80 5.54 5.79
CA LEU A 146 6.30 5.12 4.47
C LEU A 146 5.94 6.32 3.59
N ALA A 147 5.35 7.37 4.17
CA ALA A 147 5.09 8.61 3.44
C ALA A 147 6.38 9.32 3.01
N ARG A 148 7.37 9.42 3.90
CA ARG A 148 8.71 9.97 3.62
C ARG A 148 9.45 9.14 2.56
N GLU A 149 9.33 7.81 2.62
CA GLU A 149 9.84 6.89 1.61
C GLU A 149 9.21 7.19 0.23
N GLY A 150 7.90 7.46 0.19
CA GLY A 150 7.17 7.87 -1.02
C GLY A 150 7.66 9.18 -1.64
N LEU A 151 8.18 10.10 -0.83
CA LEU A 151 8.81 11.36 -1.27
C LEU A 151 10.30 11.22 -1.61
N GLY A 152 10.90 10.06 -1.33
CA GLY A 152 12.35 9.84 -1.48
C GLY A 152 13.19 10.49 -0.38
N GLU A 153 12.58 10.83 0.77
CA GLU A 153 13.26 11.35 1.95
C GLU A 153 13.91 10.20 2.75
N TRP A 154 14.81 9.46 2.10
CA TRP A 154 15.30 8.15 2.57
C TRP A 154 15.94 8.18 3.96
N GLY A 155 16.69 9.24 4.29
CA GLY A 155 17.29 9.40 5.62
C GLY A 155 16.23 9.55 6.70
N ALA A 156 15.29 10.47 6.51
CA ALA A 156 14.22 10.74 7.47
C ALA A 156 13.22 9.56 7.59
N ALA A 157 13.02 8.80 6.51
CA ALA A 157 12.26 7.56 6.54
C ALA A 157 12.97 6.47 7.34
N LEU A 158 14.29 6.31 7.14
CA LEU A 158 15.11 5.35 7.88
C LEU A 158 15.08 5.64 9.39
N ASP A 159 15.25 6.90 9.79
CA ASP A 159 15.23 7.32 11.20
C ASP A 159 13.88 6.99 11.86
N ASP A 160 12.77 7.24 11.16
CA ASP A 160 11.42 6.92 11.65
C ASP A 160 11.21 5.40 11.76
N TYR A 161 11.62 4.61 10.77
CA TYR A 161 11.50 3.15 10.83
C TYR A 161 12.33 2.54 11.96
N GLN A 162 13.53 3.06 12.20
CA GLN A 162 14.39 2.61 13.31
C GLN A 162 13.75 2.97 14.66
N SER A 163 13.27 4.20 14.81
CA SER A 163 12.53 4.64 16.01
C SER A 163 11.28 3.79 16.24
N ALA A 164 10.55 3.44 15.17
CA ALA A 164 9.39 2.56 15.26
C ALA A 164 9.76 1.16 15.79
N MET A 165 10.87 0.58 15.30
CA MET A 165 11.37 -0.71 15.80
C MET A 165 11.81 -0.64 17.25
N GLU A 166 12.46 0.44 17.68
CA GLU A 166 12.85 0.64 19.08
C GLU A 166 11.64 0.70 20.00
N PHE A 167 10.60 1.46 19.63
CA PHE A 167 9.36 1.53 20.41
C PHE A 167 8.61 0.19 20.44
N ALA A 168 8.52 -0.51 19.30
CA ALA A 168 7.92 -1.84 19.25
C ALA A 168 8.67 -2.83 20.14
N GLY A 169 10.00 -2.87 20.06
CA GLY A 169 10.83 -3.72 20.91
C GLY A 169 10.70 -3.40 22.40
N ALA A 170 10.67 -2.12 22.76
CA ALA A 170 10.43 -1.68 24.14
C ALA A 170 9.02 -2.04 24.66
N ALA A 171 8.04 -2.15 23.76
CA ALA A 171 6.70 -2.65 24.06
C ALA A 171 6.62 -4.20 24.13
N GLY A 172 7.70 -4.91 23.82
CA GLY A 172 7.73 -6.38 23.77
C GLY A 172 7.15 -6.97 22.49
N GLU A 173 6.95 -6.16 21.44
CA GLU A 173 6.48 -6.62 20.13
C GLU A 173 7.61 -7.29 19.34
N SER A 174 7.23 -8.24 18.48
CA SER A 174 8.17 -8.84 17.53
C SER A 174 8.49 -7.88 16.39
N ALA A 175 9.70 -7.95 15.84
CA ALA A 175 10.08 -7.14 14.69
C ALA A 175 9.12 -7.36 13.51
N ASP A 176 8.62 -6.27 12.92
CA ASP A 176 7.77 -6.33 11.73
C ASP A 176 8.66 -6.58 10.49
N PRO A 177 8.47 -7.68 9.76
CA PRO A 177 9.26 -7.98 8.58
C PRO A 177 9.06 -6.96 7.44
N TYR A 178 7.91 -6.28 7.36
CA TYR A 178 7.69 -5.21 6.38
C TYR A 178 8.53 -3.98 6.69
N VAL A 179 8.60 -3.57 7.97
CA VAL A 179 9.47 -2.47 8.42
C VAL A 179 10.94 -2.78 8.14
N LEU A 180 11.39 -4.00 8.44
CA LEU A 180 12.75 -4.45 8.10
C LEU A 180 13.04 -4.37 6.59
N ASN A 181 12.08 -4.76 5.75
CA ASN A 181 12.24 -4.64 4.31
C ASN A 181 12.29 -3.17 3.85
N SER A 182 11.46 -2.29 4.43
CA SER A 182 11.49 -0.85 4.13
C SER A 182 12.78 -0.17 4.60
N ILE A 183 13.34 -0.59 5.74
CA ILE A 183 14.69 -0.19 6.16
C ILE A 183 15.71 -0.58 5.08
N GLY A 184 15.64 -1.82 4.58
CA GLY A 184 16.46 -2.28 3.45
C GLY A 184 16.30 -1.39 2.21
N ASN A 185 15.06 -0.99 1.87
CA ASN A 185 14.79 -0.08 0.76
C ASN A 185 15.41 1.30 0.94
N CYS A 186 15.34 1.86 2.15
CA CYS A 186 15.95 3.16 2.46
C CYS A 186 17.47 3.07 2.39
N LEU A 187 18.06 2.04 3.00
CA LEU A 187 19.51 1.80 2.98
C LEU A 187 20.05 1.58 1.57
N ASN A 188 19.31 0.82 0.73
CA ASN A 188 19.58 0.67 -0.69
C ASN A 188 19.58 2.06 -1.36
N SER A 189 18.52 2.84 -1.19
CA SER A 189 18.45 4.18 -1.82
C SER A 189 19.53 5.17 -1.33
N LEU A 190 20.08 4.95 -0.14
CA LEU A 190 21.20 5.72 0.44
C LEU A 190 22.59 5.17 0.06
N GLY A 191 22.68 4.08 -0.71
CA GLY A 191 23.93 3.46 -1.10
C GLY A 191 24.62 2.61 -0.03
N ARG A 192 23.92 2.31 1.07
CA ARG A 192 24.40 1.49 2.18
C ARG A 192 24.11 0.00 1.93
N TRP A 193 24.64 -0.53 0.83
CA TRP A 193 24.24 -1.83 0.26
C TRP A 193 24.45 -3.03 1.20
N SER A 194 25.54 -3.03 1.98
CA SER A 194 25.81 -4.10 2.95
C SER A 194 24.73 -4.13 4.03
N GLU A 195 24.38 -2.96 4.58
CA GLU A 195 23.36 -2.86 5.62
C GLU A 195 21.96 -3.13 5.06
N ALA A 196 21.69 -2.69 3.83
CA ALA A 196 20.46 -3.02 3.11
C ALA A 196 20.29 -4.54 2.97
N ARG A 197 21.37 -5.24 2.60
CA ARG A 197 21.37 -6.70 2.49
C ARG A 197 21.00 -7.37 3.82
N GLU A 198 21.62 -6.94 4.92
CA GLU A 198 21.34 -7.51 6.24
C GLU A 198 19.89 -7.24 6.67
N ALA A 199 19.36 -6.05 6.43
CA ALA A 199 17.96 -5.73 6.71
C ALA A 199 16.98 -6.60 5.89
N TYR A 200 17.27 -6.82 4.60
CA TYR A 200 16.49 -7.71 3.76
C TYR A 200 16.55 -9.18 4.21
N LEU A 201 17.72 -9.66 4.63
CA LEU A 201 17.85 -11.01 5.18
C LEU A 201 17.08 -11.18 6.49
N ALA A 202 17.18 -10.22 7.40
CA ALA A 202 16.42 -10.21 8.64
C ALA A 202 14.91 -10.23 8.36
N SER A 203 14.43 -9.40 7.41
CA SER A 203 13.03 -9.43 6.95
C SER A 203 12.63 -10.81 6.43
N SER A 204 13.45 -11.41 5.56
CA SER A 204 13.21 -12.75 5.02
C SER A 204 13.15 -13.82 6.12
N GLU A 205 14.04 -13.76 7.10
CA GLU A 205 14.07 -14.68 8.23
C GLU A 205 12.79 -14.57 9.07
N VAL A 206 12.37 -13.35 9.42
CA VAL A 206 11.14 -13.13 10.17
C VAL A 206 9.92 -13.62 9.39
N PHE A 207 9.83 -13.38 8.07
CA PHE A 207 8.75 -13.96 7.25
C PHE A 207 8.75 -15.50 7.22
N GLN A 208 9.92 -16.14 7.31
CA GLN A 208 10.05 -17.60 7.34
C GLN A 208 9.72 -18.18 8.72
N GLY A 209 10.12 -17.49 9.78
CA GLY A 209 9.88 -17.88 11.17
C GLY A 209 8.46 -17.57 11.66
N ALA A 210 7.80 -16.58 11.06
CA ALA A 210 6.40 -16.29 11.34
C ALA A 210 5.56 -17.54 11.06
N ARG A 211 4.94 -18.10 12.11
CA ARG A 211 3.92 -19.15 11.96
C ARG A 211 2.86 -18.55 11.03
N GLY A 212 2.86 -18.97 9.78
CA GLY A 212 2.00 -18.42 8.74
C GLY A 212 0.53 -18.41 9.15
N PHE A 213 -0.30 -17.73 8.36
CA PHE A 213 -1.75 -17.83 8.50
C PHE A 213 -2.15 -19.31 8.53
N ARG A 214 -2.67 -19.80 9.67
CA ARG A 214 -3.28 -21.13 9.76
C ARG A 214 -4.66 -21.01 9.14
N ALA A 215 -4.80 -21.46 7.90
CA ALA A 215 -6.13 -21.69 7.34
C ALA A 215 -6.88 -22.71 8.23
N ARG A 216 -8.22 -22.64 8.28
CA ARG A 216 -9.08 -23.52 9.09
C ARG A 216 -8.86 -25.03 8.84
N ASN A 217 -8.16 -25.40 7.78
CA ASN A 217 -7.80 -26.77 7.42
C ASN A 217 -6.43 -27.23 7.94
N GLY A 218 -5.75 -26.44 8.78
CA GLY A 218 -4.42 -26.77 9.31
C GLY A 218 -3.27 -26.52 8.33
N ALA A 219 -3.52 -26.01 7.13
CA ALA A 219 -2.47 -25.53 6.25
C ALA A 219 -1.90 -24.21 6.80
N THR A 220 -0.62 -24.24 7.16
CA THR A 220 0.14 -23.02 7.41
C THR A 220 0.73 -22.62 6.07
N THR A 221 0.16 -21.62 5.39
CA THR A 221 0.85 -21.02 4.24
C THR A 221 1.82 -20.00 4.85
N PRO A 222 3.15 -20.24 4.82
CA PRO A 222 4.06 -19.18 5.20
C PRO A 222 3.81 -17.99 4.26
N ARG A 223 4.08 -16.75 4.70
CA ARG A 223 4.14 -15.59 3.78
C ARG A 223 5.41 -15.71 2.93
N LEU A 224 5.52 -16.81 2.18
CA LEU A 224 6.63 -17.16 1.31
C LEU A 224 6.89 -16.04 0.33
N ASP A 225 5.85 -15.37 -0.16
CA ASP A 225 5.99 -14.24 -1.09
C ASP A 225 6.81 -13.09 -0.49
N GLY A 226 6.56 -12.72 0.78
CA GLY A 226 7.33 -11.71 1.50
C GLY A 226 8.78 -12.15 1.73
N ALA A 227 8.99 -13.39 2.19
CA ALA A 227 10.32 -13.94 2.39
C ALA A 227 11.13 -14.01 1.08
N ILE A 228 10.49 -14.43 -0.01
CA ILE A 228 11.08 -14.50 -1.34
C ILE A 228 11.42 -13.11 -1.85
N PHE A 229 10.52 -12.14 -1.69
CA PHE A 229 10.74 -10.76 -2.11
C PHE A 229 11.92 -10.12 -1.37
N ALA A 230 11.97 -10.25 -0.04
CA ALA A 230 13.08 -9.74 0.76
C ALA A 230 14.40 -10.45 0.40
N ALA A 231 14.42 -11.78 0.28
CA ALA A 231 15.60 -12.52 -0.15
C ALA A 231 16.06 -12.14 -1.57
N SER A 232 15.13 -11.80 -2.46
CA SER A 232 15.43 -11.32 -3.82
C SER A 232 16.17 -9.99 -3.77
N ASN A 233 15.73 -9.06 -2.93
CA ASN A 233 16.43 -7.79 -2.71
C ASN A 233 17.83 -7.99 -2.10
N ALA A 234 17.98 -8.91 -1.14
CA ALA A 234 19.28 -9.26 -0.57
C ALA A 234 20.27 -9.81 -1.63
N ALA A 235 19.79 -10.66 -2.55
CA ALA A 235 20.60 -11.19 -3.64
C ALA A 235 21.04 -10.08 -4.61
N LEU A 236 20.17 -9.11 -4.90
CA LEU A 236 20.52 -7.94 -5.70
C LEU A 236 21.61 -7.10 -5.00
N MET A 237 21.53 -6.91 -3.67
CA MET A 237 22.57 -6.19 -2.93
C MET A 237 23.91 -6.92 -2.98
N ARG A 238 23.88 -8.25 -2.93
CA ARG A 238 25.08 -9.09 -3.08
C ARG A 238 25.76 -8.86 -4.43
N ALA A 239 24.99 -8.79 -5.52
CA ALA A 239 25.52 -8.47 -6.84
C ALA A 239 26.07 -7.04 -6.90
N GLN A 240 25.36 -6.07 -6.32
CA GLN A 240 25.82 -4.67 -6.24
C GLN A 240 27.18 -4.52 -5.54
N MET A 241 27.46 -5.36 -4.56
CA MET A 241 28.74 -5.39 -3.84
C MET A 241 29.84 -6.16 -4.58
N GLY A 242 29.59 -6.63 -5.80
CA GLY A 242 30.57 -7.29 -6.67
C GLY A 242 30.60 -8.82 -6.56
N ASP A 243 29.87 -9.43 -5.62
CA ASP A 243 29.75 -10.89 -5.54
C ASP A 243 28.62 -11.40 -6.45
N GLU A 244 28.80 -11.23 -7.76
CA GLU A 244 27.83 -11.62 -8.77
C GLU A 244 27.62 -13.14 -8.84
N ALA A 245 28.66 -13.94 -8.64
CA ALA A 245 28.56 -15.40 -8.63
C ALA A 245 27.75 -15.93 -7.44
N GLY A 246 27.98 -15.36 -6.26
CA GLY A 246 27.20 -15.66 -5.07
C GLY A 246 25.74 -15.19 -5.20
N ALA A 247 25.52 -13.99 -5.73
CA ALA A 247 24.18 -13.46 -6.01
C ALA A 247 23.41 -14.38 -6.97
N LEU A 248 24.02 -14.78 -8.09
CA LEU A 248 23.41 -15.69 -9.05
C LEU A 248 23.03 -17.03 -8.41
N THR A 249 23.88 -17.56 -7.54
CA THR A 249 23.58 -18.79 -6.78
C THR A 249 22.34 -18.63 -5.91
N GLU A 250 22.19 -17.48 -5.23
CA GLU A 250 21.00 -17.15 -4.44
C GLU A 250 19.76 -16.97 -5.33
N MET A 251 19.86 -16.23 -6.42
CA MET A 251 18.75 -15.98 -7.37
C MET A 251 18.21 -17.29 -7.97
N VAL A 252 19.08 -18.23 -8.34
CA VAL A 252 18.69 -19.56 -8.84
C VAL A 252 18.02 -20.39 -7.75
N ARG A 253 18.51 -20.33 -6.50
CA ARG A 253 17.85 -20.99 -5.37
C ARG A 253 16.45 -20.42 -5.13
N ILE A 254 16.31 -19.09 -5.18
CA ILE A 254 15.02 -18.41 -5.04
C ILE A 254 14.08 -18.84 -6.18
N SER A 255 14.53 -18.82 -7.44
CA SER A 255 13.73 -19.22 -8.60
C SER A 255 13.29 -20.69 -8.55
N ARG A 256 14.05 -21.59 -7.90
CA ARG A 256 13.61 -22.97 -7.66
C ARG A 256 12.49 -23.06 -6.62
N ARG A 257 12.55 -22.25 -5.56
CA ARG A 257 11.51 -22.21 -4.51
C ARG A 257 10.27 -21.42 -4.92
N ALA A 258 10.44 -20.41 -5.77
CA ALA A 258 9.40 -19.56 -6.33
C ALA A 258 9.55 -19.47 -7.86
N PRO A 259 9.09 -20.50 -8.60
CA PRO A 259 9.24 -20.56 -10.06
C PRO A 259 8.64 -19.38 -10.82
N GLY A 260 7.63 -18.73 -10.23
CA GLY A 260 6.93 -17.55 -10.76
C GLY A 260 7.63 -16.21 -10.50
N SER A 261 8.85 -16.18 -9.96
CA SER A 261 9.61 -14.94 -9.81
C SER A 261 10.23 -14.49 -11.13
N ALA A 262 9.50 -13.66 -11.90
CA ALA A 262 10.05 -13.02 -13.10
C ALA A 262 11.26 -12.13 -12.76
N ASP A 263 11.23 -11.49 -11.59
CA ASP A 263 12.30 -10.63 -11.07
C ASP A 263 13.64 -11.35 -10.96
N MET A 264 13.67 -12.50 -10.27
CA MET A 264 14.91 -13.25 -10.10
C MET A 264 15.39 -13.92 -11.38
N ARG A 265 14.48 -14.23 -12.31
CA ARG A 265 14.86 -14.76 -13.63
C ARG A 265 15.44 -13.69 -14.53
N ALA A 266 14.84 -12.51 -14.56
CA ALA A 266 15.38 -11.35 -15.26
C ALA A 266 16.76 -10.97 -14.69
N ALA A 267 16.91 -10.94 -13.36
CA ALA A 267 18.19 -10.65 -12.71
C ALA A 267 19.25 -11.71 -13.04
N SER A 268 18.87 -12.99 -13.01
CA SER A 268 19.76 -14.10 -13.38
C SER A 268 20.17 -14.02 -14.84
N ALA A 269 19.26 -13.65 -15.75
CA ALA A 269 19.57 -13.48 -17.17
C ALA A 269 20.65 -12.41 -17.38
N ALA A 270 20.52 -11.25 -16.72
CA ALA A 270 21.51 -10.19 -16.76
C ALA A 270 22.89 -10.63 -16.23
N LEU A 271 22.93 -11.41 -15.14
CA LEU A 271 24.20 -11.92 -14.59
C LEU A 271 24.82 -13.06 -15.41
N TYR A 272 24.02 -13.99 -15.93
CA TYR A 272 24.51 -15.02 -16.85
C TYR A 272 25.13 -14.38 -18.10
N TRP A 273 24.48 -13.35 -18.63
CA TRP A 273 24.99 -12.62 -19.78
C TRP A 273 26.35 -11.99 -19.50
N ALA A 274 26.47 -11.26 -18.38
CA ALA A 274 27.73 -10.65 -17.95
C ALA A 274 28.85 -11.67 -17.72
N ALA A 275 28.50 -12.89 -17.28
CA ALA A 275 29.43 -14.01 -17.14
C ALA A 275 29.77 -14.73 -18.46
N GLY A 276 29.25 -14.28 -19.61
CA GLY A 276 29.45 -14.91 -20.92
C GLY A 276 28.64 -16.19 -21.14
N ARG A 277 27.72 -16.52 -20.23
CA ARG A 277 26.87 -17.73 -20.23
C ARG A 277 25.58 -17.47 -21.00
N ARG A 278 25.72 -17.33 -22.32
CA ARG A 278 24.64 -16.83 -23.21
C ARG A 278 23.41 -17.73 -23.22
N GLN A 279 23.61 -19.05 -23.28
CA GLN A 279 22.50 -20.00 -23.31
C GLN A 279 21.66 -19.89 -22.03
N GLU A 280 22.29 -19.90 -20.86
CA GLU A 280 21.56 -19.78 -19.59
C GLU A 280 20.90 -18.41 -19.42
N ALA A 281 21.49 -17.35 -19.98
CA ALA A 281 20.88 -16.03 -19.99
C ALA A 281 19.57 -16.00 -20.79
N GLU A 282 19.60 -16.57 -22.01
CA GLU A 282 18.42 -16.67 -22.88
C GLU A 282 17.34 -17.54 -22.26
N GLU A 283 17.69 -18.73 -21.76
CA GLU A 283 16.74 -19.63 -21.09
C GLU A 283 16.07 -18.98 -19.88
N ALA A 284 16.84 -18.24 -19.06
CA ALA A 284 16.29 -17.54 -17.91
C ALA A 284 15.31 -16.43 -18.33
N TRP A 285 15.66 -15.67 -19.36
CA TRP A 285 14.82 -14.59 -19.90
C TRP A 285 13.54 -15.12 -20.56
N GLU A 286 13.65 -16.11 -21.44
CA GLU A 286 12.51 -16.74 -22.11
C GLU A 286 11.54 -17.34 -21.10
N TYR A 287 12.05 -17.97 -20.05
CA TYR A 287 11.19 -18.45 -18.97
C TYR A 287 10.43 -17.28 -18.32
N ALA A 288 11.11 -16.17 -18.02
CA ALA A 288 10.47 -15.00 -17.43
C ALA A 288 9.36 -14.42 -18.34
N CYS A 289 9.57 -14.43 -19.66
CA CYS A 289 8.60 -13.92 -20.63
C CYS A 289 7.42 -14.88 -20.84
N ASP A 290 7.69 -16.16 -21.06
CA ASP A 290 6.73 -17.09 -21.66
C ASP A 290 6.06 -18.01 -20.64
N ARG A 291 6.70 -18.21 -19.48
CA ARG A 291 6.29 -19.23 -18.49
C ARG A 291 5.77 -18.60 -17.19
N ILE A 292 5.82 -17.28 -17.06
CA ILE A 292 5.35 -16.54 -15.88
C ILE A 292 4.28 -15.53 -16.31
N THR A 293 3.11 -15.57 -15.67
CA THR A 293 1.96 -14.73 -16.01
C THR A 293 2.23 -13.23 -16.00
N VAL A 294 3.08 -12.74 -15.09
CA VAL A 294 3.43 -11.31 -15.05
C VAL A 294 4.39 -10.88 -16.18
N GLY A 295 5.04 -11.85 -16.83
CA GLY A 295 5.94 -11.64 -17.96
C GLY A 295 7.23 -10.91 -17.61
N CYS A 296 8.03 -10.66 -18.65
CA CYS A 296 9.32 -9.97 -18.59
C CYS A 296 9.27 -8.50 -19.02
N VAL A 297 8.15 -8.04 -19.61
CA VAL A 297 8.05 -6.73 -20.28
C VAL A 297 8.45 -5.56 -19.37
N LYS A 298 8.03 -5.56 -18.09
CA LYS A 298 8.42 -4.47 -17.18
C LYS A 298 9.92 -4.36 -16.94
N TYR A 299 10.67 -5.46 -17.09
CA TYR A 299 12.12 -5.47 -16.87
C TYR A 299 12.89 -4.90 -18.07
N THR A 300 12.23 -4.53 -19.17
CA THR A 300 12.83 -3.75 -20.26
C THR A 300 12.81 -2.25 -19.99
N ASP A 301 11.98 -1.79 -19.05
CA ASP A 301 11.93 -0.40 -18.61
C ASP A 301 12.97 -0.17 -17.50
N LEU A 302 14.16 0.31 -17.90
CA LEU A 302 15.29 0.55 -16.99
C LEU A 302 15.00 1.63 -15.95
N ASP A 303 14.13 2.59 -16.27
CA ASP A 303 13.74 3.66 -15.37
C ASP A 303 12.80 3.13 -14.27
N TRP A 304 11.81 2.32 -14.65
CA TRP A 304 11.00 1.56 -13.70
C TRP A 304 11.89 0.62 -12.85
N LEU A 305 12.84 -0.06 -13.47
CA LEU A 305 13.72 -1.03 -12.81
C LEU A 305 14.57 -0.36 -11.71
N GLY A 306 15.12 0.82 -11.99
CA GLY A 306 15.93 1.59 -11.05
C GLY A 306 15.12 2.37 -10.02
N ARG A 307 14.01 3.01 -10.40
CA ARG A 307 13.28 3.92 -9.49
C ARG A 307 12.13 3.26 -8.74
N ILE A 308 11.41 2.35 -9.39
CA ILE A 308 10.17 1.76 -8.84
C ILE A 308 10.44 0.37 -8.28
N ARG A 309 11.04 -0.53 -9.06
CA ARG A 309 11.48 -1.84 -8.58
C ARG A 309 12.72 -1.71 -7.69
N ARG A 310 13.50 -0.63 -7.85
CA ARG A 310 14.67 -0.30 -7.03
C ARG A 310 15.77 -1.35 -7.06
N TRP A 311 16.03 -1.91 -8.24
CA TRP A 311 17.28 -2.64 -8.43
C TRP A 311 18.47 -1.70 -8.21
N PRO A 312 19.56 -2.20 -7.61
CA PRO A 312 20.73 -1.38 -7.37
C PRO A 312 21.43 -1.06 -8.72
N PRO A 313 22.17 0.07 -8.81
CA PRO A 313 22.68 0.58 -10.08
C PRO A 313 23.50 -0.42 -10.91
N ALA A 314 24.30 -1.28 -10.28
CA ALA A 314 25.07 -2.31 -10.98
C ALA A 314 24.15 -3.28 -11.73
N MET A 315 23.08 -3.74 -11.08
CA MET A 315 22.13 -4.67 -11.69
C MET A 315 21.30 -4.02 -12.80
N VAL A 316 20.96 -2.74 -12.67
CA VAL A 316 20.33 -1.98 -13.76
C VAL A 316 21.27 -1.89 -14.97
N GLY A 317 22.56 -1.62 -14.75
CA GLY A 317 23.58 -1.65 -15.81
C GLY A 317 23.70 -3.02 -16.48
N ARG A 318 23.74 -4.11 -15.71
CA ARG A 318 23.78 -5.47 -16.24
C ARG A 318 22.55 -5.79 -17.10
N MET A 319 21.37 -5.33 -16.68
CA MET A 319 20.16 -5.48 -17.47
C MET A 319 20.21 -4.67 -18.77
N ALA A 320 20.71 -3.43 -18.72
CA ALA A 320 20.90 -2.60 -19.90
C ALA A 320 21.81 -3.28 -20.94
N ASP A 321 22.95 -3.83 -20.49
CA ASP A 321 23.91 -4.54 -21.33
C ASP A 321 23.28 -5.78 -21.98
N PHE A 322 22.45 -6.51 -21.23
CA PHE A 322 21.71 -7.67 -21.75
C PHE A 322 20.67 -7.27 -22.82
N LEU A 323 19.94 -6.16 -22.60
CA LEU A 323 18.88 -5.71 -23.51
C LEU A 323 19.42 -5.09 -24.81
N GLN A 324 20.54 -4.35 -24.77
CA GLN A 324 21.10 -3.66 -25.93
C GLN A 324 21.39 -4.60 -27.12
N LEU A 325 21.74 -5.85 -26.86
CA LEU A 325 22.13 -6.81 -27.91
C LEU A 325 20.97 -7.70 -28.40
N LYS A 326 19.81 -7.66 -27.72
CA LYS A 326 18.59 -8.36 -28.18
C LYS A 326 17.78 -7.55 -29.21
N GLY A 327 18.15 -6.29 -29.49
CA GLY A 327 17.41 -5.44 -30.45
C GLY A 327 15.98 -5.11 -30.00
N LEU A 328 15.69 -5.13 -28.70
CA LEU A 328 14.37 -4.96 -28.09
C LEU A 328 14.06 -3.51 -27.67
N GLN A 329 14.60 -2.50 -28.37
CA GLN A 329 14.26 -1.09 -28.13
C GLN A 329 12.96 -0.68 -28.82
#